data_AF-A0A9D6KB47-F1
#
_entry.id   AF-A0A9D6KB47-F1
#
_cell.length_a   1.000
_cell.length_b   1.000
_cell.length_c   1.000
_cell.angle_alpha   90.00
_cell.angle_beta   90.00
_cell.angle_gamma   90.00
#
_symmetry.space_group_name_H-M   'P 1'
#
loop_
_entity.id
_entity.type
_entity.pdbx_description
1 polymer ?
#
loop_
_entity_poly.entity_id
_entity_poly.type
_entity_poly.pdbx_seq_one_letter_code
_entity_poly.pdbx_strand_id
1 'polypeptide(L)' 'IEAGCKMIVGQRLKQSGMRWTVKGANKIIALRCCQISGRREEFWENRAAA' A
#
# COMPACT_ATOMS: atom_id res chain seq x y z
N ILE A 1 -8.71 15.97 -2.64
CA ILE A 1 -7.73 14.84 -2.65
C ILE A 1 -7.69 14.10 -1.30
N GLU A 2 -7.71 14.80 -0.16
CA GLU A 2 -7.65 14.18 1.19
C GLU A 2 -8.78 13.18 1.51
N ALA A 3 -10.01 13.43 1.06
CA ALA A 3 -11.12 12.50 1.26
C ALA A 3 -10.89 11.15 0.55
N GLY A 4 -10.28 11.18 -0.65
CA GLY A 4 -9.90 9.98 -1.38
C GLY A 4 -8.81 9.20 -0.66
N CYS A 5 -7.79 9.89 -0.15
CA CYS A 5 -6.73 9.26 0.66
C CYS A 5 -7.30 8.59 1.92
N LYS A 6 -8.24 9.23 2.63
CA LYS A 6 -8.89 8.67 3.82
C LYS A 6 -9.73 7.43 3.50
N MET A 7 -10.43 7.42 2.37
CA MET A 7 -11.21 6.26 1.91
C MET A 7 -10.32 5.11 1.45
N ILE A 8 -9.26 5.42 0.70
CA ILE A 8 -8.30 4.44 0.20
C ILE A 8 -7.56 3.78 1.36
N VAL A 9 -7.08 4.58 2.32
CA VAL A 9 -6.45 4.08 3.55
C VAL A 9 -7.46 3.32 4.40
N GLY A 10 -8.68 3.81 4.58
CA GLY A 10 -9.74 3.12 5.32
C GLY A 10 -10.10 1.75 4.71
N GLN A 11 -10.37 1.68 3.41
CA GLN A 11 -10.68 0.41 2.73
C GLN A 11 -9.51 -0.58 2.76
N ARG A 12 -8.27 -0.07 2.62
CA ARG A 12 -7.09 -0.93 2.54
C ARG A 12 -6.53 -1.33 3.91
N LEU A 13 -6.74 -0.49 4.93
CA LEU A 13 -6.08 -0.56 6.23
C LEU A 13 -7.04 -0.51 7.43
N LYS A 14 -8.33 -0.78 7.25
CA LYS A 14 -9.29 -0.79 8.38
C LYS A 14 -10.19 -2.02 8.34
N GLN A 15 -9.60 -3.21 8.26
CA GLN A 15 -10.33 -4.46 8.49
C GLN A 15 -10.16 -4.95 9.94
N SER A 16 -11.15 -5.73 10.38
CA SER A 16 -11.15 -6.35 11.71
C SER A 16 -9.90 -7.21 11.90
N GLY A 17 -9.28 -7.13 13.08
CA GLY A 17 -8.09 -7.90 13.43
C GLY A 17 -6.76 -7.39 12.84
N MET A 18 -6.76 -6.36 12.00
CA MET A 18 -5.51 -5.80 11.48
C MET A 18 -4.82 -4.91 12.51
N ARG A 19 -3.64 -5.35 12.97
CA ARG A 19 -2.71 -4.53 13.75
C ARG A 19 -1.73 -3.86 12.79
N TRP A 20 -1.91 -2.56 12.58
CA TRP A 20 -1.03 -1.80 11.68
C TRP A 20 0.15 -1.20 12.42
N THR A 21 1.33 -1.38 11.84
CA THR A 21 2.48 -0.49 12.06
C THR A 21 2.60 0.44 10.85
N VAL A 22 3.16 1.64 11.03
CA VAL A 22 3.39 2.59 9.91
C VAL A 22 4.20 1.91 8.80
N LYS A 23 5.22 1.12 9.16
CA LYS A 23 6.03 0.35 8.22
C LYS A 23 5.20 -0.69 7.46
N GLY A 24 4.30 -1.42 8.13
CA GLY A 24 3.42 -2.39 7.50
C GLY A 24 2.39 -1.75 6.56
N ALA A 25 1.78 -0.64 6.98
CA ALA A 25 0.84 0.13 6.18
C ALA A 25 1.48 0.65 4.89
N ASN A 26 2.69 1.22 4.98
CA ASN A 26 3.42 1.70 3.80
C ASN A 26 3.73 0.60 2.80
N LYS A 27 4.13 -0.60 3.26
CA LYS A 27 4.37 -1.76 2.38
C LYS A 27 3.11 -2.18 1.61
N ILE A 28 1.96 -2.22 2.29
CA ILE A 28 0.68 -2.59 1.65
C ILE A 28 0.21 -1.51 0.67
N ILE A 29 0.35 -0.22 1.03
CA ILE A 29 0.01 0.89 0.13
C ILE A 29 0.86 0.83 -1.14
N ALA A 30 2.18 0.67 -1.00
CA ALA A 30 3.10 0.58 -2.13
C ALA A 30 2.74 -0.60 -3.05
N LEU A 31 2.53 -1.80 -2.48
CA LEU A 31 2.12 -2.99 -3.24
C LEU A 31 0.83 -2.77 -4.04
N ARG A 32 -0.20 -2.17 -3.41
CA ARG A 32 -1.49 -1.91 -4.06
C ARG A 32 -1.38 -0.82 -5.13
N CYS A 33 -0.53 0.18 -4.94
CA CYS A 33 -0.27 1.22 -5.94
C CYS A 33 0.33 0.59 -7.21
N CYS A 34 1.38 -0.22 -7.04
CA CYS A 34 2.04 -0.92 -8.15
C CYS A 34 1.10 -1.90 -8.86
N GLN A 35 0.20 -2.57 -8.14
CA GLN A 35 -0.82 -3.44 -8.73
C GLN A 35 -1.78 -2.66 -9.65
N ILE A 36 -2.27 -1.50 -9.21
CA ILE A 36 -3.24 -0.68 -9.97
C ILE A 36 -2.56 0.01 -11.15
N SER A 37 -1.31 0.47 -10.98
CA SER A 37 -0.55 1.15 -12.02
C SER A 37 0.10 0.20 -13.03
N GLY A 38 -0.06 -1.12 -12.90
CA GLY A 38 0.60 -2.11 -13.76
C GLY A 38 2.12 -2.22 -13.58
N ARG A 39 2.72 -1.42 -12.70
CA ARG A 39 4.17 -1.33 -12.43
C ARG A 39 4.63 -2.37 -11.42
N ARG A 40 4.28 -3.63 -11.69
CA ARG A 40 4.61 -4.75 -10.80
C ARG A 40 6.10 -5.04 -10.80
N GLU A 41 6.76 -4.89 -11.95
CA GLU A 41 8.20 -5.16 -12.11
C GLU A 41 9.05 -4.14 -11.34
N GLU A 42 8.78 -2.84 -11.54
CA GLU A 42 9.43 -1.73 -10.81
C GLU A 42 9.32 -1.86 -9.27
N PHE A 43 8.22 -2.42 -8.78
CA PHE A 43 8.05 -2.70 -7.35
C PHE A 43 9.02 -3.77 -6.83
N TRP A 44 9.18 -4.86 -7.58
CA TRP A 44 10.06 -5.95 -7.20
C TRP A 44 11.53 -5.56 -7.35
N GLU A 45 11.88 -4.82 -8.40
CA GLU A 45 13.22 -4.27 -8.62
C GLU A 45 13.65 -3.36 -7.45
N ASN A 46 12.79 -2.39 -7.06
CA ASN A 46 13.06 -1.52 -5.90
C ASN A 46 13.16 -2.28 -4.57
N ARG A 47 12.50 -3.43 -4.44
CA ARG A 47 12.55 -4.25 -3.23
C ARG A 47 13.77 -5.17 -3.21
N ALA A 48 14.24 -5.60 -4.37
CA ALA A 48 15.45 -6.42 -4.50
C ALA A 48 16.73 -5.59 -4.31
N ALA A 49 16.67 -4.29 -4.61
CA ALA A 49 17.79 -3.35 -4.44
C ALA A 49 17.94 -2.77 -3.01
N ALA A 50 17.03 -3.08 -2.08
CA ALA A 50 16.96 -2.51 -0.73
C ALA A 50 17.26 -3.54 0.37
#